data_AF-A0A349U0H5-F1
#
_entry.id   AF-A0A349U0H5-F1
#
_cell.length_a   1.000
_cell.length_b   1.000
_cell.length_c   1.000
_cell.angle_alpha   90.00
_cell.angle_beta   90.00
_cell.angle_gamma   90.00
#
_symmetry.space_group_name_H-M   'P 1'
#
loop_
_entity.id
_entity.type
_entity.pdbx_description
1 polymer ?
#
loop_
_entity_poly.entity_id
_entity_poly.type
_entity_poly.pdbx_seq_one_letter_code
_entity_poly.pdbx_strand_id
1 'polypeptide(L)'
;MAGMRWNEFISRHRNHFEFSSVVSSSIGCQFDKGKKRLPTPYSLFTEWLDKTMTGAWTSVSHRLPGNVTILRVLIDSDIDAGAIKKRFGIIAPKKNLPKVGNEISIGYKDSSYGELAEELGYRVNRKPRNGSK
;
A
#
# COMPACT_ATOMS: atom_id res chain seq x y z
N MET A 1 -14.06 -3.71 -8.64
CA MET A 1 -14.38 -5.14 -8.44
C MET A 1 -14.38 -5.41 -6.94
N ALA A 2 -15.31 -6.20 -6.39
CA ALA A 2 -15.22 -6.56 -4.98
C ALA A 2 -14.01 -7.49 -4.81
N GLY A 3 -13.00 -7.07 -4.03
CA GLY A 3 -11.79 -7.86 -3.81
C GLY A 3 -12.13 -9.27 -3.35
N MET A 4 -11.66 -10.26 -4.09
CA MET A 4 -11.75 -11.67 -3.72
C MET A 4 -11.25 -11.85 -2.28
N ARG A 5 -11.90 -12.67 -1.47
CA ARG A 5 -11.44 -12.88 -0.08
C ARG A 5 -10.04 -13.49 -0.08
N TRP A 6 -9.18 -13.08 0.86
CA TRP A 6 -7.78 -13.52 0.95
C TRP A 6 -7.58 -15.05 0.81
N ASN A 7 -8.33 -15.84 1.58
CA ASN A 7 -8.23 -17.31 1.53
C ASN A 7 -8.78 -17.91 0.22
N GLU A 8 -9.75 -17.26 -0.40
CA GLU A 8 -10.28 -17.67 -1.71
C GLU A 8 -9.27 -17.37 -2.82
N PHE A 9 -8.54 -16.25 -2.70
CA PHE A 9 -7.46 -15.92 -3.62
C PHE A 9 -6.33 -16.96 -3.56
N ILE A 10 -5.85 -17.27 -2.35
CA ILE A 10 -4.79 -18.27 -2.15
C ILE A 10 -5.20 -19.63 -2.72
N SER A 11 -6.47 -20.03 -2.57
CA SER A 11 -6.93 -21.33 -3.05
C SER A 11 -6.99 -21.41 -4.58
N ARG A 12 -7.30 -20.31 -5.26
CA ARG A 12 -7.41 -20.22 -6.73
C ARG A 12 -6.10 -19.91 -7.42
N HIS A 13 -5.26 -19.09 -6.80
CA HIS A 13 -4.02 -18.57 -7.36
C HIS A 13 -2.83 -19.13 -6.57
N ARG A 14 -2.45 -20.39 -6.83
CA ARG A 14 -1.38 -21.06 -6.07
C ARG A 14 0.00 -20.43 -6.29
N ASN A 15 0.23 -19.83 -7.47
CA ASN A 15 1.46 -19.15 -7.81
C ASN A 15 1.20 -17.64 -7.78
N HIS A 16 1.19 -17.05 -6.59
CA HIS A 16 0.98 -15.62 -6.40
C HIS A 16 2.21 -14.93 -5.82
N PHE A 17 2.31 -13.63 -6.07
CA PHE A 17 3.25 -12.75 -5.39
C PHE A 17 2.61 -12.16 -4.15
N GLU A 18 3.29 -12.28 -3.03
CA GLU A 18 2.89 -11.66 -1.77
C GLU A 18 3.77 -10.44 -1.49
N PHE A 19 3.16 -9.26 -1.37
CA PHE A 19 3.85 -8.04 -0.98
C PHE A 19 3.35 -7.50 0.35
N SER A 20 4.22 -6.86 1.10
CA SER A 20 3.83 -6.17 2.32
C SER A 20 4.49 -4.83 2.53
N SER A 21 3.83 -3.98 3.31
CA SER A 21 4.43 -2.74 3.76
C SER A 21 3.93 -2.32 5.13
N VAL A 22 4.70 -1.45 5.79
CA VAL A 22 4.41 -0.98 7.14
C VAL A 22 4.30 0.53 7.15
N VAL A 23 3.14 0.99 7.57
CA VAL A 23 2.76 2.41 7.60
C VAL A 23 2.16 2.77 8.95
N SER A 24 2.20 4.05 9.30
CA SER A 24 1.52 4.56 10.49
C SER A 24 0.01 4.53 10.30
N SER A 25 -0.73 4.00 11.27
CA SER A 25 -2.20 4.03 11.31
C SER A 25 -2.75 5.44 11.53
N SER A 26 -1.90 6.39 11.91
CA SER A 26 -2.30 7.77 12.22
C SER A 26 -2.28 8.69 11.01
N ILE A 27 -1.67 8.26 9.90
CA ILE A 27 -1.73 8.96 8.62
C ILE A 27 -3.10 8.71 7.97
N GLY A 28 -3.64 9.70 7.26
CA GLY A 28 -4.98 9.61 6.64
C GLY A 28 -6.16 10.06 7.52
N CYS A 29 -5.92 10.52 8.75
CA CYS A 29 -6.96 11.17 9.57
C CYS A 29 -7.14 12.67 9.28
N GLN A 30 -6.58 13.16 8.15
CA GLN A 30 -6.58 14.58 7.79
C GLN A 30 -7.57 14.86 6.65
N PHE A 31 -8.04 16.09 6.55
CA PHE A 31 -8.85 16.56 5.42
C PHE A 31 -7.93 17.15 4.33
N ASP A 32 -8.30 16.92 3.08
CA ASP A 32 -7.70 17.58 1.92
C ASP A 32 -8.14 19.05 1.84
N LYS A 33 -7.55 19.83 0.92
CA LYS A 33 -7.90 21.27 0.75
C LYS A 33 -9.36 21.53 0.39
N GLY A 34 -10.06 20.55 -0.20
CA GLY A 34 -11.48 20.59 -0.52
C GLY A 34 -12.38 20.11 0.63
N LYS A 35 -11.85 19.96 1.85
CA LYS A 35 -12.54 19.37 3.01
C LYS A 35 -12.97 17.91 2.80
N LYS A 36 -12.40 17.21 1.82
CA LYS A 36 -12.61 15.77 1.64
C LYS A 36 -11.70 15.04 2.61
N ARG A 37 -12.22 14.10 3.38
CA ARG A 37 -11.38 13.27 4.25
C ARG A 37 -10.40 12.47 3.37
N LEU A 38 -9.11 12.55 3.66
CA LEU A 38 -8.13 11.75 2.95
C LEU A 38 -8.32 10.26 3.32
N PRO A 39 -8.08 9.33 2.39
CA PRO A 39 -8.20 7.90 2.67
C PRO A 39 -7.19 7.43 3.73
N THR A 40 -7.45 6.31 4.41
CA THR A 40 -6.38 5.69 5.20
C THR A 40 -5.25 5.20 4.28
N PRO A 41 -4.01 5.01 4.77
CA PRO A 41 -2.92 4.44 3.98
C PRO A 41 -3.31 3.13 3.29
N TYR A 42 -4.07 2.27 3.99
CA TYR A 42 -4.62 1.06 3.38
C TYR A 42 -5.58 1.38 2.24
N SER A 43 -6.59 2.23 2.49
CA SER A 43 -7.59 2.61 1.49
C SER A 43 -6.97 3.28 0.26
N LEU A 44 -5.94 4.09 0.46
CA LEU A 44 -5.22 4.76 -0.61
C LEU A 44 -4.43 3.77 -1.46
N PHE A 45 -3.75 2.83 -0.80
CA PHE A 45 -3.03 1.76 -1.47
C PHE A 45 -3.98 0.87 -2.27
N THR A 46 -5.14 0.51 -1.72
CA THR A 46 -6.15 -0.27 -2.45
C THR A 46 -6.74 0.49 -3.63
N GLU A 47 -7.00 1.80 -3.50
CA GLU A 47 -7.47 2.62 -4.62
C GLU A 47 -6.42 2.68 -5.75
N TRP A 48 -5.14 2.74 -5.40
CA TRP A 48 -4.06 2.65 -6.38
C TRP A 48 -4.00 1.28 -7.06
N LEU A 49 -4.17 0.20 -6.30
CA LEU A 49 -4.25 -1.16 -6.86
C LEU A 49 -5.44 -1.29 -7.82
N ASP A 50 -6.63 -0.81 -7.45
CA ASP A 50 -7.83 -0.81 -8.30
C ASP A 50 -7.62 -0.08 -9.63
N LYS A 51 -6.82 0.99 -9.64
CA LYS A 51 -6.54 1.79 -10.85
C LYS A 51 -5.38 1.24 -11.69
N THR A 52 -4.46 0.49 -11.08
CA THR A 52 -3.19 0.11 -11.73
C THR A 52 -3.14 -1.36 -12.12
N MET A 53 -3.68 -2.24 -11.28
CA MET A 53 -3.61 -3.69 -11.50
C MET A 53 -4.61 -4.10 -12.56
N THR A 54 -4.17 -4.93 -13.50
CA THR A 54 -5.02 -5.44 -14.58
C THR A 54 -5.54 -6.85 -14.30
N GLY A 55 -4.78 -7.62 -13.51
CA GLY A 55 -5.13 -8.96 -13.08
C GLY A 55 -5.81 -9.02 -11.72
N ALA A 56 -6.03 -10.25 -11.25
CA ALA A 56 -6.64 -10.51 -9.97
C ALA A 56 -5.69 -10.12 -8.82
N TRP A 57 -6.25 -9.47 -7.81
CA TRP A 57 -5.55 -9.16 -6.57
C TRP A 57 -6.47 -9.19 -5.35
N THR A 58 -5.87 -9.36 -4.18
CA THR A 58 -6.53 -9.20 -2.87
C THR A 58 -5.60 -8.49 -1.91
N SER A 59 -6.15 -7.80 -0.92
CA SER A 59 -5.37 -7.18 0.15
C SER A 59 -5.99 -7.40 1.52
N VAL A 60 -5.15 -7.34 2.55
CA VAL A 60 -5.58 -7.24 3.94
C VAL A 60 -4.69 -6.22 4.67
N SER A 61 -5.22 -5.68 5.75
CA SER A 61 -4.44 -4.84 6.67
C SER A 61 -4.54 -5.38 8.10
N HIS A 62 -3.42 -5.39 8.81
CA HIS A 62 -3.35 -5.75 10.22
C HIS A 62 -2.85 -4.56 11.03
N ARG A 63 -3.63 -4.12 12.02
CA ARG A 63 -3.21 -3.08 12.94
C ARG A 63 -2.44 -3.70 14.10
N LEU A 64 -1.26 -3.16 14.37
CA LEU A 64 -0.41 -3.53 15.49
C LEU A 64 -0.47 -2.45 16.59
N PRO A 65 -0.11 -2.80 17.84
CA PRO A 65 0.15 -1.82 18.89
C PRO A 65 1.13 -0.73 18.44
N GLY A 66 1.01 0.47 18.99
CA GLY A 66 1.90 1.59 18.67
C GLY A 66 1.56 2.34 17.37
N ASN A 67 0.29 2.31 16.94
CA ASN A 67 -0.20 2.98 15.72
C ASN A 67 0.50 2.53 14.43
N VAL A 68 0.78 1.23 14.32
CA VAL A 68 1.40 0.64 13.13
C VAL A 68 0.34 -0.17 12.39
N THR A 69 0.33 -0.08 11.07
CA THR A 69 -0.49 -0.91 10.17
C THR A 69 0.42 -1.65 9.21
N ILE A 70 0.25 -2.96 9.13
CA ILE A 70 0.86 -3.80 8.09
C ILE A 70 -0.17 -3.96 6.99
N LEU A 71 0.19 -3.60 5.78
CA LEU A 71 -0.59 -3.84 4.56
C LEU A 71 0.00 -5.06 3.88
N ARG A 72 -0.85 -5.96 3.40
CA ARG A 72 -0.45 -7.14 2.64
C ARG A 72 -1.31 -7.23 1.39
N VAL A 73 -0.71 -7.62 0.28
CA VAL A 73 -1.40 -7.79 -1.00
C VAL A 73 -0.89 -9.05 -1.70
N LEU A 74 -1.81 -9.81 -2.28
CA LEU A 74 -1.52 -10.91 -3.18
C LEU A 74 -1.86 -10.51 -4.60
N ILE A 75 -0.99 -10.87 -5.54
CA ILE A 75 -1.06 -10.55 -6.96
C ILE A 75 -0.79 -11.81 -7.76
N ASP A 76 -1.62 -12.10 -8.77
CA ASP A 76 -1.48 -13.31 -9.62
C ASP A 76 -0.61 -13.09 -10.87
N SER A 77 -0.32 -11.83 -11.23
CA SER A 77 0.34 -11.47 -12.49
C SER A 77 1.76 -10.96 -12.27
N ASP A 78 2.72 -11.47 -13.06
CA ASP A 78 4.10 -10.97 -13.11
C ASP A 78 4.18 -9.50 -13.52
N ILE A 79 3.33 -9.07 -14.45
CA ILE A 79 3.29 -7.69 -14.96
C ILE A 79 2.88 -6.74 -13.82
N ASP A 80 1.81 -7.08 -13.11
CA ASP A 80 1.28 -6.31 -11.99
C ASP A 80 2.27 -6.31 -10.80
N ALA A 81 2.88 -7.46 -10.53
CA ALA A 81 3.96 -7.58 -9.55
C ALA A 81 5.17 -6.69 -9.93
N GLY A 82 5.51 -6.60 -11.21
CA GLY A 82 6.50 -5.68 -11.75
C GLY A 82 6.14 -4.22 -11.52
N ALA A 83 4.87 -3.84 -11.71
CA ALA A 83 4.39 -2.48 -11.47
C ALA A 83 4.53 -2.07 -9.99
N ILE A 84 4.18 -2.96 -9.05
CA ILE A 84 4.37 -2.73 -7.61
C ILE A 84 5.85 -2.56 -7.27
N LYS A 85 6.70 -3.48 -7.73
CA LYS A 85 8.15 -3.42 -7.50
C LYS A 85 8.76 -2.14 -8.05
N LYS A 86 8.32 -1.70 -9.24
CA LYS A 86 8.78 -0.46 -9.87
C LYS A 86 8.34 0.78 -9.10
N ARG A 87 7.09 0.82 -8.63
CA ARG A 87 6.52 2.01 -7.96
C ARG A 87 7.07 2.23 -6.55
N PHE A 88 7.23 1.15 -5.79
CA PHE A 88 7.55 1.22 -4.36
C PHE A 88 8.96 0.74 -4.02
N GLY A 89 9.63 0.04 -4.93
CA GLY A 89 10.90 -0.62 -4.66
C GLY A 89 10.74 -1.82 -3.73
N ILE A 90 11.70 -2.74 -3.78
CA ILE A 90 11.81 -3.84 -2.82
C ILE A 90 12.72 -3.38 -1.67
N ILE A 91 12.29 -3.63 -0.44
CA ILE A 91 13.08 -3.36 0.75
C ILE A 91 13.39 -4.68 1.48
N ALA A 92 14.55 -4.73 2.14
CA ALA A 92 14.84 -5.84 3.02
C ALA A 92 13.83 -5.85 4.18
N PRO A 93 13.28 -7.02 4.56
CA PRO A 93 12.37 -7.11 5.70
C PRO A 93 13.07 -6.64 6.98
N LYS A 94 12.40 -5.78 7.76
CA LYS A 94 12.96 -5.35 9.05
C LYS A 94 13.06 -6.55 9.99
N LYS A 95 14.23 -6.71 10.63
CA LYS A 95 14.58 -7.87 11.48
C LYS A 95 13.60 -8.15 12.63
N ASN A 96 12.85 -7.13 13.08
CA ASN A 96 11.96 -7.20 14.24
C ASN A 96 10.47 -7.22 13.88
N LEU A 97 10.13 -7.28 12.59
CA LEU A 97 8.73 -7.45 12.17
C LEU A 97 8.46 -8.93 11.90
N PRO A 98 7.25 -9.42 12.24
CA PRO A 98 6.87 -10.80 11.93
C PRO A 98 7.03 -11.04 10.42
N LYS A 99 7.97 -11.92 10.05
CA LYS A 99 8.00 -12.47 8.69
C LYS A 99 6.89 -13.49 8.57
N VAL A 100 6.06 -13.35 7.54
CA VAL A 100 5.07 -14.37 7.19
C VAL A 100 5.44 -14.92 5.82
N GLY A 101 6.03 -16.11 5.77
CA GLY A 101 6.32 -16.82 4.52
C GLY A 101 7.31 -16.12 3.56
N ASN A 102 7.05 -16.26 2.25
CA ASN A 102 7.85 -15.74 1.13
C ASN A 102 7.45 -14.29 0.73
N GLU A 103 7.08 -13.48 1.72
CA GLU A 103 6.59 -12.13 1.52
C GLU A 103 7.69 -11.16 1.07
N ILE A 104 7.41 -10.37 0.05
CA ILE A 104 8.28 -9.32 -0.50
C ILE A 104 7.91 -7.98 0.15
N SER A 105 8.76 -7.48 1.03
CA SER A 105 8.55 -6.16 1.60
C SER A 105 8.79 -5.04 0.57
N ILE A 106 7.87 -4.09 0.47
CA ILE A 106 7.93 -2.94 -0.45
C ILE A 106 8.02 -1.61 0.30
N GLY A 107 8.61 -0.61 -0.35
CA GLY A 107 8.92 0.71 0.24
C GLY A 107 7.74 1.67 0.40
N TYR A 108 6.49 1.20 0.46
CA TYR A 108 5.33 2.06 0.70
C TYR A 108 5.29 2.56 2.15
N LYS A 109 5.70 3.81 2.36
CA LYS A 109 5.87 4.40 3.69
C LYS A 109 5.06 5.68 3.83
N ASP A 110 4.97 6.17 5.05
CA ASP A 110 4.35 7.43 5.45
C ASP A 110 4.70 8.62 4.55
N SER A 111 5.96 8.75 4.11
CA SER A 111 6.36 9.83 3.21
C SER A 111 5.88 9.66 1.76
N SER A 112 5.61 8.43 1.32
CA SER A 112 5.05 8.12 0.01
C SER A 112 3.53 8.37 -0.04
N TYR A 113 2.87 8.49 1.10
CA TYR A 113 1.42 8.68 1.20
C TYR A 113 0.95 9.95 0.50
N GLY A 114 1.63 11.08 0.72
CA GLY A 114 1.27 12.35 0.09
C GLY A 114 1.43 12.32 -1.43
N GLU A 115 2.51 11.70 -1.91
CA GLU A 115 2.75 11.50 -3.35
C GLU A 115 1.69 10.60 -3.99
N LEU A 116 1.35 9.48 -3.35
CA LEU A 116 0.32 8.57 -3.85
C LEU A 116 -1.07 9.21 -3.84
N ALA A 117 -1.37 10.03 -2.82
CA ALA A 117 -2.64 10.73 -2.73
C ALA A 117 -2.79 11.77 -3.83
N GLU A 118 -1.74 12.51 -4.16
CA GLU A 118 -1.76 13.43 -5.30
C GLU A 118 -1.89 12.70 -6.65
N GLU A 119 -1.18 11.59 -6.82
CA GLU A 119 -1.28 10.71 -8.01
C GLU A 119 -2.74 10.23 -8.22
N LEU A 120 -3.46 10.00 -7.14
CA LEU A 120 -4.87 9.60 -7.15
C LEU A 120 -5.86 10.77 -7.24
N GLY A 121 -5.37 12.02 -7.26
CA GLY A 121 -6.17 13.24 -7.45
C GLY A 121 -6.60 13.94 -6.14
N TYR A 122 -6.09 13.54 -4.98
CA TYR A 122 -6.35 14.22 -3.71
C TYR A 122 -5.48 15.48 -3.56
N ARG A 123 -6.04 16.53 -2.95
CA ARG A 123 -5.32 17.80 -2.74
C ARG A 123 -4.60 17.82 -1.40
N VAL A 124 -3.40 17.26 -1.36
CA VAL A 124 -2.59 17.14 -0.13
C VAL A 124 -1.88 18.47 0.18
N ASN A 125 -1.83 18.84 1.46
CA ASN A 125 -1.13 20.03 1.91
C ASN A 125 0.36 19.72 2.09
N ARG A 126 1.14 19.72 1.01
CA ARG A 126 2.61 19.72 1.15
C ARG A 126 3.01 21.07 1.73
N LYS A 127 3.63 21.09 2.92
CA LYS A 127 4.50 22.23 3.23
C LYS A 127 5.52 22.31 2.09
N PRO A 128 5.77 23.50 1.50
CA PRO A 128 6.81 23.61 0.50
C PRO A 128 8.09 23.05 1.10
N ARG A 129 8.74 22.13 0.37
CA ARG A 129 10.15 21.83 0.64
C ARG A 129 10.84 23.18 0.45
N ASN A 130 11.21 23.84 1.53
CA ASN A 130 12.15 24.94 1.46
C ASN A 130 13.40 24.35 0.80
N GLY A 131 13.56 24.63 -0.49
CA GLY A 131 14.85 24.50 -1.15
C GLY A 131 15.75 25.48 -0.43
N SER A 132 16.61 24.95 0.45
CA SER A 132 17.77 25.70 0.90
C SER A 132 18.57 26.06 -0.35
N LYS A 133 18.67 27.37 -0.56
CA LYS A 133 19.64 27.98 -1.47
C LYS A 133 21.05 27.59 -1.07
#